data_AF-A0A7J5DWZ4-F1
#
_entry.id   AF-A0A7J5DWZ4-F1
#
_cell.length_a   1.000
_cell.length_b   1.000
_cell.length_c   1.000
_cell.angle_alpha   90.00
_cell.angle_beta   90.00
_cell.angle_gamma   90.00
#
_symmetry.space_group_name_H-M   'P 1'
#
loop_
_entity.id
_entity.type
_entity.pdbx_description
1 polymer ?
#
loop_
_entity_poly.entity_id
_entity_poly.type
_entity_poly.pdbx_seq_one_letter_code
_entity_poly.pdbx_strand_id
1 'polypeptide(L)'
;MALNRWVLPVDPSVYRLTARYGEYGLWSSYHTGLDFAAPTGTPIRAVTNGVVTSASFDGAYGNKTVITLDDGTELWFCHQSAFAVSTGDKVRAGELIGYVGGTGHVTGPHLHLEVRPGGGDPVDPDAALRQHGVTP
;
A
#
# COMPACT_ATOMS: atom_id res chain seq x y z
N MET A 1 16.26 1.36 -20.44
CA MET A 1 15.22 0.81 -19.53
C MET A 1 14.68 1.99 -18.74
N ALA A 2 13.36 2.20 -18.72
CA ALA A 2 12.80 3.31 -17.95
C ALA A 2 13.13 3.09 -16.46
N LEU A 3 13.61 4.12 -15.78
CA LEU A 3 13.90 4.07 -14.34
C LEU A 3 12.64 3.59 -13.61
N ASN A 4 12.76 2.53 -12.79
CA ASN A 4 11.68 2.02 -11.96
C ASN A 4 11.48 2.98 -10.76
N ARG A 5 10.93 4.16 -11.06
CA ARG A 5 10.70 5.25 -10.12
C ARG A 5 9.60 4.87 -9.14
N TRP A 6 9.84 5.11 -7.86
CA TRP A 6 8.81 5.03 -6.83
C TRP A 6 8.12 6.38 -6.65
N VAL A 7 6.86 6.37 -6.24
CA VAL A 7 6.05 7.56 -5.90
C VAL A 7 5.22 7.30 -4.65
N LEU A 8 4.71 8.38 -4.03
CA LEU A 8 3.76 8.24 -2.93
C LEU A 8 2.43 7.63 -3.41
N PRO A 9 1.84 6.71 -2.63
CA PRO A 9 0.59 6.06 -3.00
C PRO A 9 -0.63 6.95 -2.76
N VAL A 10 -0.52 7.98 -1.93
CA VAL A 10 -1.58 8.95 -1.62
C VAL A 10 -1.00 10.35 -1.76
N ASP A 11 -1.82 11.32 -2.17
CA ASP A 11 -1.39 12.71 -2.35
C ASP A 11 -0.90 13.31 -1.01
N PRO A 12 0.32 13.88 -0.95
CA PRO A 12 0.90 14.39 0.30
C PRO A 12 0.12 15.56 0.94
N SER A 13 -0.79 16.19 0.21
CA SER A 13 -1.64 17.27 0.76
C SER A 13 -2.87 16.76 1.51
N VAL A 14 -3.20 15.46 1.43
CA VAL A 14 -4.47 14.92 1.95
C VAL A 14 -4.33 13.81 2.97
N TYR A 15 -3.11 13.31 3.25
CA TYR A 15 -2.89 12.28 4.25
C TYR A 15 -2.10 12.78 5.47
N ARG A 16 -2.22 12.01 6.56
CA ARG A 16 -1.31 12.04 7.70
C ARG A 16 -0.83 10.62 8.00
N LEU A 17 0.46 10.46 8.31
CA LEU A 17 0.96 9.19 8.84
C LEU A 17 0.45 8.96 10.27
N THR A 18 -0.21 7.83 10.50
CA THR A 18 -0.83 7.51 11.81
C THR A 18 -0.23 6.33 12.53
N ALA A 19 0.42 5.40 11.82
CA ALA A 19 1.17 4.30 12.40
C ALA A 19 2.34 3.93 11.48
N ARG A 20 3.46 3.55 12.09
CA ARG A 20 4.71 3.17 11.40
C ARG A 20 5.02 1.71 11.60
N TYR A 21 5.89 1.17 10.74
CA TYR A 21 6.34 -0.20 10.84
C TYR A 21 7.02 -0.45 12.19
N GLY A 22 6.70 -1.58 12.82
CA GLY A 22 7.26 -1.99 14.11
C GLY A 22 6.70 -1.27 15.33
N GLU A 23 5.67 -0.42 15.18
CA GLU A 23 4.95 0.12 16.34
C GLU A 23 4.16 -1.00 17.06
N TYR A 24 4.14 -0.92 18.40
CA TYR A 24 3.47 -1.84 19.31
C TYR A 24 2.43 -1.08 20.15
N GLY A 25 1.24 -1.63 20.39
CA GLY A 25 0.22 -0.99 21.23
C GLY A 25 -1.00 -1.86 21.52
N LEU A 26 -1.99 -1.31 22.25
CA LEU A 26 -3.23 -2.02 22.60
C LEU A 26 -4.03 -2.51 21.37
N TRP A 27 -3.80 -1.90 20.21
CA TRP A 27 -4.50 -2.17 18.95
C TRP A 27 -3.67 -3.02 17.97
N SER A 28 -2.39 -3.29 18.27
CA SER A 28 -1.50 -4.07 17.39
C SER A 28 -0.38 -4.75 18.18
N SER A 29 -0.26 -6.07 18.02
CA SER A 29 0.85 -6.86 18.55
C SER A 29 2.16 -6.62 17.80
N TYR A 30 2.10 -6.12 16.56
CA TYR A 30 3.22 -5.63 15.73
C TYR A 30 2.66 -5.02 14.45
N HIS A 31 2.88 -3.72 14.22
CA HIS A 31 2.40 -3.08 12.99
C HIS A 31 3.34 -3.38 11.80
N THR A 32 2.82 -4.04 10.76
CA THR A 32 3.60 -4.60 9.64
C THR A 32 3.76 -3.67 8.44
N GLY A 33 3.24 -2.45 8.53
CA GLY A 33 3.20 -1.53 7.39
C GLY A 33 3.32 -0.07 7.79
N LEU A 34 2.90 0.81 6.88
CA LEU A 34 2.84 2.25 7.05
C LEU A 34 1.43 2.74 6.73
N ASP A 35 0.83 3.45 7.69
CA ASP A 35 -0.56 3.88 7.59
C ASP A 35 -0.69 5.33 7.15
N PHE A 36 -1.36 5.53 6.02
CA PHE A 36 -1.68 6.83 5.42
C PHE A 36 -3.17 7.12 5.69
N ALA A 37 -3.48 7.79 6.81
CA ALA A 37 -4.84 8.20 7.12
C ALA A 37 -5.30 9.32 6.18
N ALA A 38 -6.40 9.05 5.48
CA ALA A 38 -7.03 9.97 4.54
C ALA A 38 -8.54 9.65 4.44
N PRO A 39 -9.39 10.59 3.97
CA PRO A 39 -10.83 10.32 3.83
C PRO A 39 -11.12 9.13 2.92
N THR A 40 -12.17 8.35 3.24
CA THR A 40 -12.68 7.29 2.34
C THR A 40 -12.94 7.85 0.95
N GLY A 41 -12.53 7.13 -0.09
CA GLY A 41 -12.64 7.56 -1.48
C GLY A 41 -11.43 8.34 -2.00
N THR A 42 -10.45 8.64 -1.15
CA THR A 42 -9.18 9.25 -1.60
C THR A 42 -8.47 8.30 -2.57
N PRO A 43 -8.00 8.76 -3.75
CA PRO A 43 -7.27 7.92 -4.69
C PRO A 43 -6.01 7.26 -4.10
N ILE A 44 -5.86 5.96 -4.33
CA ILE A 44 -4.64 5.20 -4.08
C ILE A 44 -3.96 4.93 -5.42
N ARG A 45 -2.66 5.19 -5.48
CA ARG A 45 -1.83 5.03 -6.67
C ARG A 45 -0.78 3.94 -6.49
N ALA A 46 -0.45 3.24 -7.58
CA ALA A 46 0.66 2.30 -7.60
C ALA A 46 1.97 3.03 -7.26
N VAL A 47 2.70 2.52 -6.27
CA VAL A 47 3.99 3.09 -5.86
C VAL A 47 5.02 3.01 -6.98
N THR A 48 5.03 1.92 -7.74
CA THR A 48 5.96 1.70 -8.86
C THR A 48 5.31 0.80 -9.92
N ASN A 49 6.05 0.47 -10.98
CA ASN A 49 5.59 -0.43 -12.02
C ASN A 49 5.50 -1.87 -11.51
N GLY A 50 4.50 -2.62 -11.95
CA GLY A 50 4.37 -4.04 -11.61
C GLY A 50 3.14 -4.69 -12.22
N VAL A 51 2.84 -5.89 -11.78
CA VAL A 51 1.64 -6.66 -12.16
C VAL A 51 0.74 -6.83 -10.95
N VAL A 52 -0.55 -6.53 -11.10
CA VAL A 52 -1.56 -6.82 -10.08
C VAL A 52 -1.73 -8.34 -10.00
N THR A 53 -1.30 -8.95 -8.90
CA THR A 53 -1.41 -10.40 -8.67
C THR A 53 -2.63 -10.76 -7.83
N SER A 54 -3.18 -9.79 -7.09
CA SER A 54 -4.46 -9.92 -6.39
C SER A 54 -5.19 -8.57 -6.28
N ALA A 55 -6.51 -8.59 -6.38
CA ALA A 55 -7.41 -7.48 -6.05
C ALA A 55 -8.71 -8.07 -5.49
N SER A 56 -8.73 -8.34 -4.18
CA SER A 56 -9.82 -9.09 -3.54
C SER A 56 -9.92 -8.79 -2.05
N PHE A 57 -10.99 -9.25 -1.40
CA PHE A 57 -11.13 -9.18 0.06
C PHE A 57 -10.29 -10.26 0.73
N ASP A 58 -9.46 -9.89 1.71
CA ASP A 58 -8.50 -10.76 2.39
C ASP A 58 -8.51 -10.55 3.93
N GLY A 59 -9.59 -10.99 4.56
CA GLY A 59 -9.72 -11.05 6.02
C GLY A 59 -9.49 -9.69 6.70
N ALA A 60 -8.52 -9.64 7.62
CA ALA A 60 -8.20 -8.45 8.39
C ALA A 60 -7.70 -7.28 7.52
N TYR A 61 -7.06 -7.55 6.38
CA TYR A 61 -6.62 -6.53 5.43
C TYR A 61 -7.78 -5.91 4.65
N GLY A 62 -8.98 -6.50 4.71
CA GLY A 62 -10.13 -6.05 3.95
C GLY A 62 -9.88 -6.17 2.45
N ASN A 63 -10.40 -5.23 1.66
CA ASN A 63 -10.07 -5.15 0.24
C ASN A 63 -8.59 -4.80 0.06
N LYS A 64 -7.86 -5.71 -0.58
CA LYS A 64 -6.41 -5.64 -0.75
C LYS A 64 -6.03 -5.78 -2.22
N THR A 65 -5.24 -4.84 -2.70
CA THR A 65 -4.52 -4.96 -3.98
C THR A 65 -3.09 -5.39 -3.68
N VAL A 66 -2.60 -6.40 -4.40
CA VAL A 66 -1.19 -6.82 -4.38
C VAL A 66 -0.59 -6.53 -5.75
N ILE A 67 0.49 -5.76 -5.77
CA ILE A 67 1.31 -5.52 -6.96
C ILE A 67 2.65 -6.22 -6.78
N THR A 68 2.98 -7.15 -7.68
CA THR A 68 4.27 -7.84 -7.70
C THR A 68 5.19 -7.19 -8.73
N LEU A 69 6.41 -6.87 -8.30
CA LEU A 69 7.47 -6.27 -9.11
C LEU A 69 8.27 -7.36 -9.82
N ASP A 70 9.10 -6.96 -10.80
CA ASP A 70 9.96 -7.87 -11.57
C ASP A 70 10.96 -8.67 -10.71
N ASP A 71 11.36 -8.14 -9.55
CA ASP A 71 12.26 -8.80 -8.60
C ASP A 71 11.54 -9.71 -7.59
N GLY A 72 10.22 -9.86 -7.72
CA GLY A 72 9.38 -10.65 -6.83
C GLY A 72 8.94 -9.92 -5.55
N THR A 73 9.34 -8.67 -5.34
CA THR A 73 8.80 -7.85 -4.24
C THR A 73 7.30 -7.66 -4.42
N GLU A 74 6.53 -7.83 -3.35
CA GLU A 74 5.11 -7.51 -3.33
C GLU A 74 4.86 -6.20 -2.58
N LEU A 75 3.96 -5.39 -3.13
CA LEU A 75 3.42 -4.20 -2.49
C LEU A 75 1.95 -4.44 -2.19
N TRP A 76 1.58 -4.37 -0.92
CA TRP A 76 0.22 -4.62 -0.47
C TRP A 76 -0.46 -3.29 -0.14
N PHE A 77 -1.63 -3.07 -0.73
CA PHE A 77 -2.45 -1.88 -0.52
C PHE A 77 -3.77 -2.31 0.10
N CYS A 78 -3.89 -2.15 1.41
CA CYS A 78 -4.98 -2.72 2.19
C CYS A 78 -6.08 -1.71 2.52
N HIS A 79 -7.18 -2.23 3.07
CA HIS A 79 -8.34 -1.48 3.58
C HIS A 79 -9.11 -0.65 2.55
N GLN A 80 -8.98 -0.97 1.25
CA GLN A 80 -9.55 -0.16 0.18
C GLN A 80 -11.09 -0.12 0.21
N SER A 81 -11.70 1.02 -0.13
CA SER A 81 -13.16 1.09 -0.27
C SER A 81 -13.63 0.50 -1.61
N ALA A 82 -12.81 0.61 -2.65
CA ALA A 82 -13.04 0.01 -3.96
C ALA A 82 -11.71 -0.19 -4.71
N PHE A 83 -11.70 -1.17 -5.63
CA PHE A 83 -10.62 -1.41 -6.57
C PHE A 83 -10.81 -0.57 -7.84
N ALA A 84 -9.72 -0.15 -8.47
CA ALA A 84 -9.71 0.45 -9.81
C ALA A 84 -8.95 -0.41 -10.84
N VAL A 85 -8.46 -1.57 -10.42
CA VAL A 85 -7.69 -2.54 -11.21
C VAL A 85 -8.19 -3.95 -10.92
N SER A 86 -7.79 -4.89 -11.77
CA SER A 86 -8.08 -6.32 -11.66
C SER A 86 -6.78 -7.15 -11.71
N THR A 87 -6.83 -8.37 -11.19
CA THR A 87 -5.72 -9.33 -11.31
C THR A 87 -5.32 -9.52 -12.77
N GLY A 88 -4.01 -9.43 -13.05
CA GLY A 88 -3.41 -9.52 -14.38
C GLY A 88 -3.08 -8.16 -14.99
N ASP A 89 -3.60 -7.06 -14.44
CA ASP A 89 -3.30 -5.71 -14.95
C ASP A 89 -1.82 -5.36 -14.75
N LYS A 90 -1.24 -4.72 -15.76
CA LYS A 90 0.07 -4.07 -15.66
C LYS A 90 -0.13 -2.62 -15.29
N VAL A 91 0.44 -2.20 -14.18
CA VAL A 91 0.33 -0.82 -13.68
C VAL A 91 1.66 -0.11 -13.75
N ARG A 92 1.61 1.22 -13.89
CA ARG A 92 2.78 2.10 -13.82
C ARG A 92 2.79 2.92 -12.54
N ALA A 93 3.98 3.39 -12.15
CA ALA A 93 4.12 4.32 -11.03
C ALA A 93 3.15 5.51 -11.16
N GLY A 94 2.33 5.75 -10.12
CA GLY A 94 1.33 6.82 -10.07
C GLY A 94 -0.03 6.49 -10.69
N GLU A 95 -0.18 5.32 -11.30
CA GLU A 95 -1.46 4.86 -11.84
C GLU A 95 -2.48 4.60 -10.73
N LEU A 96 -3.74 4.95 -10.96
CA LEU A 96 -4.82 4.74 -10.00
C LEU A 96 -5.10 3.23 -9.85
N ILE A 97 -5.10 2.73 -8.62
CA ILE A 97 -5.34 1.30 -8.34
C ILE A 97 -6.53 1.04 -7.42
N GLY A 98 -7.03 2.07 -6.75
CA GLY A 98 -8.22 1.98 -5.94
C GLY A 98 -8.37 3.20 -5.07
N TYR A 99 -9.10 3.04 -3.97
CA TYR A 99 -9.49 4.16 -3.13
C TYR A 99 -9.36 3.81 -1.65
N VAL A 100 -8.91 4.77 -0.84
CA VAL A 100 -8.83 4.64 0.62
C VAL A 100 -10.20 4.25 1.16
N GLY A 101 -10.21 3.36 2.14
CA GLY A 101 -11.42 2.91 2.80
C GLY A 101 -11.14 2.53 4.24
N GLY A 102 -12.08 1.77 4.80
CA GLY A 102 -11.97 1.22 6.14
C GLY A 102 -12.48 -0.22 6.21
N THR A 103 -12.23 -1.01 5.16
CA THR A 103 -12.64 -2.42 5.13
C THR A 103 -11.63 -3.29 5.90
N GLY A 104 -12.10 -4.40 6.48
CA GLY A 104 -11.26 -5.27 7.29
C GLY A 104 -11.25 -4.84 8.76
N HIS A 105 -10.16 -5.10 9.46
CA HIS A 105 -10.05 -4.81 10.89
C HIS A 105 -9.32 -3.49 11.11
N VAL A 106 -10.06 -2.38 11.07
CA VAL A 106 -9.52 -1.03 11.24
C VAL A 106 -10.41 -0.17 12.12
N THR A 107 -9.83 0.86 12.73
CA THR A 107 -10.55 1.82 13.59
C THR A 107 -11.00 3.07 12.85
N GLY A 108 -10.50 3.30 11.63
CA GLY A 108 -10.89 4.42 10.79
C GLY A 108 -10.24 4.34 9.40
N PRO A 109 -10.65 5.21 8.46
CA PRO A 109 -10.17 5.16 7.09
C PRO A 109 -8.68 5.48 6.94
N HIS A 110 -7.95 4.59 6.29
CA HIS A 110 -6.54 4.76 5.92
C HIS A 110 -6.15 3.77 4.82
N LEU A 111 -5.05 4.06 4.13
CA LEU A 111 -4.30 3.04 3.40
C LEU A 111 -3.26 2.44 4.35
N HIS A 112 -3.25 1.13 4.50
CA HIS A 112 -2.13 0.40 5.08
C HIS A 112 -1.27 -0.16 3.94
N LEU A 113 -0.02 0.30 3.85
CA LEU A 113 0.95 -0.12 2.84
C LEU A 113 1.95 -1.09 3.47
N GLU A 114 2.16 -2.25 2.84
CA GLU A 114 3.32 -3.11 3.14
C GLU A 114 4.25 -3.24 1.95
N VAL A 115 5.54 -3.44 2.25
CA VAL A 115 6.58 -3.83 1.28
C VAL A 115 7.10 -5.19 1.70
N ARG A 116 7.01 -6.19 0.83
CA ARG A 116 7.33 -7.59 1.13
C ARG A 116 8.32 -8.16 0.10
N PRO A 117 9.64 -8.04 0.34
CA PRO A 117 10.67 -8.53 -0.58
C PRO A 117 10.50 -10.03 -0.86
N GLY A 118 10.49 -10.41 -2.15
CA GLY A 118 10.28 -11.80 -2.58
C GLY A 118 8.94 -12.41 -2.16
N GLY A 119 7.95 -11.61 -1.76
CA GLY A 119 6.68 -12.06 -1.19
C GLY A 119 6.79 -12.62 0.24
N GLY A 120 7.95 -12.44 0.90
CA GLY A 120 8.25 -12.93 2.24
C GLY A 120 7.72 -12.04 3.36
N ASP A 121 8.47 -11.94 4.45
CA ASP A 121 8.14 -11.08 5.59
C ASP A 121 8.17 -9.58 5.21
N PRO A 122 7.33 -8.75 5.84
CA PRO A 122 7.29 -7.33 5.54
C PRO A 122 8.56 -6.63 6.06
N VAL A 123 8.94 -5.55 5.40
CA VAL A 123 9.98 -4.61 5.84
C VAL A 123 9.41 -3.21 5.98
N ASP A 124 10.14 -2.31 6.64
CA ASP A 124 9.71 -0.92 6.85
C ASP A 124 9.44 -0.19 5.50
N PRO A 125 8.16 0.16 5.21
CA PRO A 125 7.82 0.86 3.97
C PRO A 125 8.38 2.28 3.91
N ASP A 126 8.57 2.97 5.04
CA ASP A 126 9.15 4.32 5.07
C ASP A 126 10.61 4.25 4.59
N ALA A 127 11.39 3.32 5.16
CA ALA A 127 12.77 3.09 4.75
C ALA A 127 12.87 2.68 3.27
N ALA A 128 11.99 1.79 2.80
CA ALA A 128 11.95 1.37 1.39
C ALA A 128 11.65 2.56 0.46
N LEU A 129 10.62 3.37 0.75
CA LEU A 129 10.29 4.57 -0.02
C LEU A 129 11.48 5.55 -0.07
N ARG A 130 12.13 5.80 1.07
CA ARG A 130 13.29 6.70 1.15
C ARG A 130 14.49 6.19 0.37
N GLN A 131 14.76 4.89 0.38
CA GLN A 131 15.81 4.27 -0.41
C GLN A 131 15.60 4.51 -1.92
N HIS A 132 14.33 4.63 -2.34
CA HIS A 132 13.95 4.97 -3.71
C HIS A 132 13.70 6.48 -3.94
N GLY A 133 14.14 7.35 -3.01
CA GLY A 133 14.06 8.80 -3.16
C GLY A 133 12.68 9.41 -2.90
N VAL A 134 11.77 8.66 -2.26
CA VAL A 134 10.43 9.12 -1.90
C VAL A 134 10.36 9.35 -0.39
N THR A 135 9.89 10.52 0.03
CA THR A 135 9.70 10.83 1.46
C THR A 135 8.20 10.88 1.77
N PRO A 136 7.67 9.89 2.50
CA PRO A 136 6.29 9.88 3.00
C PRO A 136 6.07 10.78 4.22
#